data_AF-A0A657B4E8-F1
#
_entry.id   AF-A0A657B4E8-F1
#
_cell.length_a   1.000
_cell.length_b   1.000
_cell.length_c   1.000
_cell.angle_alpha   90.00
_cell.angle_beta   90.00
_cell.angle_gamma   90.00
#
_symmetry.space_group_name_H-M   'P 1'
#
loop_
_entity.id
_entity.type
_entity.pdbx_description
1 polymer ?
#
loop_
_entity_poly.entity_id
_entity_poly.type
_entity_poly.pdbx_seq_one_letter_code
_entity_poly.pdbx_strand_id
1 'polypeptide(L)'
;MNDKSSIMTHKIINAVTFQALWFTAILSGWLYALPLLFVHLGHFLYAERRAKVRLACIALAALGMMADSIFGVFGIYQFNAGNVMVMELIPLWLCYMWLGFVTCLPISLSWLLRSPVVLLAFFSIGGALSYIAGRKLGA
;
A
#
# COMPACT_ATOMS: atom_id res chain seq x y z
N MET A 1 -8.51 29.04 6.10
CA MET A 1 -7.91 28.31 4.96
C MET A 1 -9.03 27.76 4.09
N ASN A 2 -8.95 27.94 2.77
CA ASN A 2 -9.99 27.51 1.83
C ASN A 2 -10.10 25.97 1.81
N ASP A 3 -11.31 25.41 1.90
CA ASP A 3 -11.57 23.96 2.06
C ASP A 3 -10.94 23.10 0.94
N LYS A 4 -10.82 23.67 -0.26
CA LYS A 4 -10.12 23.00 -1.38
C LYS A 4 -8.61 22.84 -1.15
N SER A 5 -7.99 23.79 -0.44
CA SER A 5 -6.55 23.77 -0.16
C SER A 5 -6.19 22.67 0.83
N SER A 6 -6.99 22.45 1.87
CA SER A 6 -6.75 21.37 2.85
C SER A 6 -6.89 19.99 2.20
N ILE A 7 -7.90 19.81 1.34
CA ILE A 7 -8.09 18.56 0.60
C ILE A 7 -6.87 18.25 -0.28
N MET A 8 -6.35 19.25 -1.01
CA MET A 8 -5.17 19.07 -1.86
C MET A 8 -3.95 18.66 -1.03
N THR A 9 -3.72 19.34 0.10
CA THR A 9 -2.61 19.04 1.01
C THR A 9 -2.64 17.58 1.49
N HIS A 10 -3.79 17.07 1.91
CA HIS A 10 -3.90 15.68 2.35
C HIS A 10 -3.58 14.67 1.24
N LYS A 11 -4.00 14.95 0.00
CA LYS A 11 -3.67 14.10 -1.15
C LYS A 11 -2.17 14.04 -1.40
N ILE A 12 -1.50 15.19 -1.36
CA ILE A 12 -0.06 15.28 -1.58
C ILE A 12 0.70 14.58 -0.47
N ILE A 13 0.40 14.87 0.81
CA ILE A 13 1.09 14.24 1.95
C ILE A 13 0.92 12.73 1.89
N ASN A 14 -0.30 12.24 1.64
CA ASN A 14 -0.57 10.82 1.54
C ASN A 14 0.19 10.14 0.39
N ALA A 15 0.22 10.75 -0.81
CA ALA A 15 0.96 10.21 -1.95
C ALA A 15 2.47 10.18 -1.71
N VAL A 16 3.04 11.26 -1.18
CA VAL A 16 4.48 11.38 -0.91
C VAL A 16 4.94 10.41 0.17
N THR A 17 4.20 10.32 1.28
CA THR A 17 4.53 9.39 2.38
C THR A 17 4.39 7.94 1.94
N PHE A 18 3.40 7.60 1.11
CA PHE A 18 3.30 6.25 0.53
C PHE A 18 4.45 5.93 -0.41
N GLN A 19 4.87 6.86 -1.28
CA GLN A 19 6.01 6.60 -2.15
C GLN A 19 7.32 6.47 -1.38
N ALA A 20 7.54 7.29 -0.35
CA ALA A 20 8.68 7.12 0.54
C ALA A 20 8.65 5.72 1.19
N LEU A 21 7.49 5.31 1.72
CA LEU A 21 7.30 3.97 2.28
C LEU A 21 7.63 2.87 1.27
N TRP A 22 7.12 2.99 0.03
CA TRP A 22 7.36 2.04 -1.06
C TRP A 22 8.85 1.87 -1.36
N PHE A 23 9.54 2.99 -1.59
CA PHE A 23 10.97 2.96 -1.91
C PHE A 23 11.80 2.41 -0.75
N THR A 24 11.52 2.82 0.49
CA THR A 24 12.28 2.35 1.65
C THR A 24 12.02 0.87 1.92
N ALA A 25 10.77 0.39 1.77
CA ALA A 25 10.43 -1.01 1.94
C ALA A 25 11.18 -1.93 0.97
N ILE A 26 11.33 -1.49 -0.29
CA ILE A 26 11.99 -2.27 -1.34
C ILE A 26 13.53 -2.14 -1.29
N LEU A 27 14.05 -0.94 -1.11
CA LEU A 27 15.50 -0.68 -1.21
C LEU A 27 16.25 -0.88 0.10
N SER A 28 15.58 -0.71 1.23
CA SER A 28 16.20 -0.75 2.56
C SER A 28 15.59 -1.81 3.47
N GLY A 29 14.45 -2.39 3.10
CA GLY A 29 13.78 -3.44 3.86
C GLY A 29 12.83 -2.93 4.95
N TRP A 30 12.20 -3.87 5.63
CA TRP A 30 11.08 -3.62 6.56
C TRP A 30 11.45 -2.68 7.73
N LEU A 31 12.66 -2.81 8.30
CA LEU A 31 13.02 -2.07 9.51
C LEU A 31 13.05 -0.56 9.27
N TYR A 32 13.62 -0.13 8.14
CA TYR A 32 13.68 1.28 7.75
C TYR A 32 12.34 1.80 7.24
N ALA A 33 11.47 0.92 6.73
CA ALA A 33 10.12 1.28 6.28
C ALA A 33 9.15 1.52 7.45
N LEU A 34 9.41 0.94 8.62
CA LEU A 34 8.50 0.99 9.76
C LEU A 34 8.17 2.42 10.25
N PRO A 35 9.12 3.35 10.42
CA PRO A 35 8.80 4.74 10.80
C PRO A 35 7.92 5.44 9.76
N LEU A 36 8.17 5.21 8.47
CA LEU A 36 7.37 5.79 7.40
C LEU A 36 5.95 5.22 7.38
N LEU A 37 5.79 3.93 7.70
CA LEU A 37 4.48 3.33 7.87
C LEU A 37 3.70 4.02 8.99
N PHE A 38 4.32 4.25 10.15
CA PHE A 38 3.65 4.96 11.25
C PHE A 38 3.27 6.39 10.89
N VAL A 39 4.16 7.14 10.22
CA VAL A 39 3.85 8.49 9.73
C VAL A 39 2.68 8.45 8.75
N HIS A 40 2.69 7.52 7.80
CA HIS A 40 1.65 7.38 6.80
C HIS A 40 0.28 7.03 7.42
N LEU A 41 0.26 6.03 8.30
CA LEU A 41 -0.96 5.61 9.00
C LEU A 41 -1.46 6.70 9.96
N GLY A 42 -0.56 7.39 10.66
CA GLY A 42 -0.90 8.53 11.51
C GLY A 42 -1.57 9.65 10.72
N HIS A 43 -1.02 10.00 9.54
CA HIS A 43 -1.65 10.96 8.65
C HIS A 43 -3.02 10.47 8.13
N PHE A 44 -3.14 9.18 7.77
CA PHE A 44 -4.43 8.61 7.36
C PHE A 44 -5.49 8.72 8.47
N LEU A 45 -5.15 8.35 9.71
CA LEU A 45 -6.06 8.46 10.85
C LEU A 45 -6.44 9.91 11.17
N TYR A 46 -5.57 10.87 10.87
CA TYR A 46 -5.87 12.29 10.98
C TYR A 46 -6.83 12.78 9.87
N ALA A 47 -6.54 12.41 8.62
CA ALA A 47 -7.22 12.92 7.43
C ALA A 47 -8.58 12.25 7.18
N GLU A 48 -8.76 10.96 7.52
CA GLU A 48 -9.99 10.21 7.30
C GLU A 48 -10.61 9.81 8.64
N ARG A 49 -11.78 10.37 8.99
CA ARG A 49 -12.46 10.12 10.27
C ARG A 49 -13.61 9.12 10.20
N ARG A 50 -14.04 8.72 9.00
CA ARG A 50 -15.20 7.82 8.83
C ARG A 50 -14.81 6.39 9.16
N ALA A 51 -15.38 5.84 10.25
CA ALA A 51 -15.11 4.47 10.69
C ALA A 51 -15.37 3.41 9.62
N LYS A 52 -16.45 3.56 8.83
CA LYS A 52 -16.78 2.65 7.72
C LYS A 52 -15.65 2.59 6.67
N VAL A 53 -15.04 3.73 6.35
CA VAL A 53 -13.94 3.81 5.37
C VAL A 53 -12.68 3.14 5.94
N ARG A 54 -12.37 3.39 7.21
CA ARG A 54 -11.22 2.75 7.88
C ARG A 54 -11.38 1.23 7.94
N LEU A 55 -12.57 0.74 8.27
CA LEU A 55 -12.87 -0.69 8.29
C LEU A 55 -12.75 -1.32 6.90
N ALA A 56 -13.25 -0.63 5.86
CA ALA A 56 -13.08 -1.08 4.49
C ALA A 56 -11.59 -1.17 4.08
N CYS A 57 -10.76 -0.22 4.50
CA CYS A 57 -9.32 -0.28 4.25
C CYS A 57 -8.69 -1.50 4.93
N ILE A 58 -9.02 -1.78 6.19
CA ILE A 58 -8.53 -2.96 6.92
C ILE A 58 -8.94 -4.25 6.19
N ALA A 59 -10.20 -4.36 5.79
CA ALA A 59 -10.71 -5.52 5.06
C ALA A 59 -9.97 -5.71 3.72
N LEU A 60 -9.76 -4.63 2.97
CA LEU A 60 -9.02 -4.66 1.70
C LEU A 60 -7.55 -5.04 1.90
N ALA A 61 -6.90 -4.57 2.97
CA ALA A 61 -5.53 -4.94 3.27
C ALA A 61 -5.43 -6.43 3.58
N ALA A 62 -6.35 -6.96 4.39
CA ALA A 62 -6.41 -8.38 4.70
C ALA A 62 -6.63 -9.22 3.43
N LEU A 63 -7.60 -8.85 2.59
CA LEU A 63 -7.87 -9.53 1.32
C LEU A 63 -6.65 -9.51 0.38
N GLY A 64 -5.96 -8.38 0.29
CA GLY A 64 -4.75 -8.24 -0.51
C GLY A 64 -3.60 -9.13 -0.02
N MET A 65 -3.33 -9.11 1.28
CA MET A 65 -2.32 -9.99 1.89
C MET A 65 -2.68 -11.47 1.74
N MET A 66 -3.97 -11.82 1.85
CA MET A 66 -4.44 -13.18 1.62
C MET A 66 -4.23 -13.61 0.17
N ALA A 67 -4.58 -12.76 -0.80
CA ALA A 67 -4.35 -13.03 -2.21
C ALA A 67 -2.85 -13.24 -2.49
N ASP A 68 -2.00 -12.38 -1.94
CA ASP A 68 -0.56 -12.51 -2.14
C ASP A 68 0.04 -13.74 -1.46
N SER A 69 -0.48 -14.11 -0.30
CA SER A 69 -0.12 -15.35 0.40
C SER A 69 -0.50 -16.58 -0.42
N ILE A 70 -1.71 -16.58 -0.99
CA ILE A 70 -2.19 -17.64 -1.88
C ILE A 70 -1.25 -17.78 -3.08
N PHE A 71 -0.93 -16.67 -3.75
CA PHE A 71 -0.03 -16.67 -4.90
C PHE A 71 1.39 -17.14 -4.54
N GLY A 72 1.88 -16.80 -3.34
CA GLY A 72 3.13 -17.32 -2.80
C GLY A 72 3.11 -18.85 -2.61
N VAL A 73 2.04 -19.38 -2.00
CA VAL A 73 1.86 -20.83 -1.80
C VAL A 73 1.76 -21.59 -3.12
N PHE A 74 1.06 -21.03 -4.11
CA PHE A 74 0.96 -21.60 -5.45
C PHE A 74 2.24 -21.42 -6.30
N GLY A 75 3.27 -20.77 -5.77
CA GLY A 75 4.54 -20.56 -6.47
C GLY A 75 4.47 -19.60 -7.66
N ILE A 76 3.44 -18.75 -7.73
CA ILE A 76 3.28 -17.74 -8.80
C ILE A 76 4.45 -16.74 -8.74
N TYR A 77 4.92 -16.43 -7.54
CA TYR A 77 6.18 -15.75 -7.30
C TYR A 77 6.82 -16.27 -6.01
N GLN A 78 8.14 -16.18 -5.95
CA GLN A 78 8.93 -16.58 -4.79
C GLN A 78 9.58 -15.36 -4.16
N PHE A 79 9.54 -15.30 -2.83
CA PHE A 79 10.17 -14.25 -2.06
C PHE A 79 11.57 -14.71 -1.61
N ASN A 80 12.52 -13.77 -1.56
CA ASN A 80 13.88 -14.06 -1.14
C ASN A 80 13.95 -14.59 0.29
N ALA A 81 14.79 -15.61 0.52
CA ALA A 81 14.94 -16.28 1.82
C ALA A 81 15.45 -15.35 2.96
N GLY A 82 16.03 -14.19 2.62
CA GLY A 82 16.45 -13.18 3.60
C GLY A 82 15.33 -12.28 4.12
N ASN A 83 14.12 -12.39 3.57
CA ASN A 83 12.99 -11.59 4.01
C ASN A 83 12.41 -12.12 5.33
N VAL A 84 12.04 -11.21 6.23
CA VAL A 84 11.28 -11.56 7.42
C VAL A 84 9.86 -11.92 7.01
N MET A 85 9.48 -13.18 7.17
CA MET A 85 8.19 -13.72 6.75
C MET A 85 7.17 -13.66 7.90
N VAL A 86 5.92 -13.37 7.55
CA VAL A 86 4.76 -13.46 8.45
C VAL A 86 4.03 -14.77 8.15
N MET A 87 3.91 -15.63 9.16
CA MET A 87 3.32 -16.97 9.04
C MET A 87 3.93 -17.83 7.92
N GLU A 88 5.18 -17.54 7.51
CA GLU A 88 5.85 -18.18 6.35
C GLU A 88 5.16 -17.96 4.99
N LEU A 89 4.14 -17.10 4.91
CA LEU A 89 3.31 -16.92 3.72
C LEU A 89 3.65 -15.66 2.93
N ILE A 90 3.93 -14.56 3.63
CA ILE A 90 4.09 -13.24 3.03
C ILE A 90 5.21 -12.46 3.73
N PRO A 91 6.08 -11.73 3.00
CA PRO A 91 7.12 -10.95 3.65
C PRO A 91 6.54 -9.71 4.34
N LEU A 92 7.13 -9.36 5.48
CA LEU A 92 6.67 -8.27 6.35
C LEU A 92 6.64 -6.90 5.63
N TRP A 93 7.60 -6.66 4.73
CA TRP A 93 7.62 -5.43 3.93
C TRP A 93 6.38 -5.32 3.02
N LEU A 94 5.89 -6.44 2.46
CA LEU A 94 4.71 -6.46 1.61
C LEU A 94 3.43 -6.23 2.43
N CYS A 95 3.41 -6.66 3.70
CA CYS A 95 2.35 -6.26 4.62
C CYS A 95 2.31 -4.74 4.80
N TYR A 96 3.46 -4.08 4.95
CA TYR A 96 3.51 -2.61 5.06
C TYR A 96 3.01 -1.93 3.80
N MET A 97 3.34 -2.50 2.64
CA MET A 97 2.83 -2.04 1.35
C MET A 97 1.31 -2.09 1.28
N TRP A 98 0.69 -3.21 1.68
CA TRP A 98 -0.77 -3.33 1.72
C TRP A 98 -1.40 -2.31 2.65
N LEU A 99 -0.87 -2.16 3.86
CA LEU A 99 -1.39 -1.22 4.85
C LEU A 99 -1.34 0.23 4.35
N GLY A 100 -0.23 0.65 3.72
CA GLY A 100 -0.12 2.00 3.15
C GLY A 100 -0.95 2.20 1.88
N PHE A 101 -1.04 1.17 1.04
CA PHE A 101 -1.72 1.25 -0.25
C PHE A 101 -3.22 1.45 -0.09
N VAL A 102 -3.87 0.66 0.76
CA VAL A 102 -5.32 0.75 0.95
C VAL A 102 -5.75 2.10 1.52
N THR A 103 -4.89 2.74 2.32
CA THR A 103 -5.16 4.07 2.89
C THR A 103 -4.99 5.19 1.87
N CYS A 104 -4.36 4.92 0.72
CA CYS A 104 -4.31 5.86 -0.40
C CYS A 104 -5.65 5.95 -1.16
N LEU A 105 -6.42 4.84 -1.21
CA LEU A 105 -7.70 4.75 -1.93
C LEU A 105 -8.71 5.84 -1.55
N PRO A 106 -9.02 6.10 -0.27
CA PRO A 106 -9.97 7.15 0.09
C PRO A 106 -9.40 8.58 -0.01
N ILE A 107 -8.08 8.76 -0.14
CA ILE A 107 -7.42 10.08 -0.09
C ILE A 107 -6.82 10.45 -1.46
N SER A 108 -5.57 10.06 -1.71
CA SER A 108 -4.81 10.45 -2.91
C SER A 108 -5.34 9.78 -4.19
N LEU A 109 -5.85 8.56 -4.06
CA LEU A 109 -6.42 7.73 -5.13
C LEU A 109 -7.95 7.75 -5.17
N SER A 110 -8.61 8.66 -4.44
CA SER A 110 -10.07 8.78 -4.37
C SER A 110 -10.75 8.98 -5.72
N TRP A 111 -10.02 9.45 -6.72
CA TRP A 111 -10.51 9.62 -8.07
C TRP A 111 -10.69 8.28 -8.81
N LEU A 112 -9.91 7.25 -8.48
CA LEU A 112 -10.05 5.90 -9.05
C LEU A 112 -11.39 5.28 -8.65
N LEU A 113 -11.85 5.55 -7.43
CA LEU A 113 -13.11 5.02 -6.91
C LEU A 113 -14.36 5.57 -7.64
N ARG A 114 -14.20 6.58 -8.51
CA ARG A 114 -15.30 7.16 -9.29
C ARG A 114 -15.65 6.34 -10.54
N SER A 115 -14.75 5.48 -11.01
CA SER A 115 -14.96 4.67 -12.22
C SER A 115 -14.38 3.27 -12.05
N PRO A 116 -15.22 2.22 -12.01
CA PRO A 116 -14.76 0.84 -11.90
C PRO A 116 -13.79 0.43 -13.01
N VAL A 117 -13.98 0.96 -14.23
CA VAL A 117 -13.12 0.67 -15.39
C VAL A 117 -11.71 1.22 -15.17
N VAL A 118 -11.62 2.48 -14.71
CA VAL A 118 -10.32 3.12 -14.42
C VAL A 118 -9.63 2.42 -13.26
N LEU A 119 -10.38 2.05 -12.22
CA LEU A 119 -9.90 1.31 -11.08
C LEU A 119 -9.26 -0.02 -11.50
N LEU A 120 -9.97 -0.81 -12.30
CA LEU A 120 -9.49 -2.10 -12.81
C LEU A 120 -8.24 -1.92 -13.67
N ALA A 121 -8.26 -1.01 -14.64
CA ALA A 121 -7.11 -0.75 -15.51
C ALA A 121 -5.87 -0.31 -14.70
N PHE A 122 -6.06 0.60 -13.74
CA PHE A 122 -4.97 1.10 -12.93
C PHE A 122 -4.37 0.01 -12.02
N PHE A 123 -5.18 -0.86 -11.41
CA PHE A 123 -4.64 -1.93 -10.57
C PHE A 123 -4.02 -3.06 -11.37
N SER A 124 -4.61 -3.46 -12.51
CA SER A 124 -4.03 -4.49 -13.36
C SER A 124 -2.65 -4.09 -13.88
N ILE A 125 -2.51 -2.84 -14.34
CA ILE A 125 -1.25 -2.33 -14.88
C ILE A 125 -0.30 -1.93 -13.75
N GLY A 126 -0.78 -1.12 -12.80
CA GLY A 126 0.02 -0.59 -11.71
C GLY A 126 0.53 -1.65 -10.75
N GLY A 127 -0.30 -2.65 -10.43
CA GLY A 127 0.11 -3.80 -9.63
C GLY A 127 1.21 -4.60 -10.33
N ALA A 128 1.00 -4.97 -11.60
CA ALA A 128 1.99 -5.70 -12.39
C ALA A 128 3.33 -4.93 -12.49
N LEU A 129 3.27 -3.62 -12.76
CA LEU A 129 4.47 -2.77 -12.81
C LEU A 129 5.15 -2.68 -11.45
N SER A 130 4.40 -2.60 -10.36
CA SER A 130 4.96 -2.54 -9.00
C SER A 130 5.74 -3.82 -8.67
N TYR A 131 5.18 -4.99 -9.01
CA TYR A 131 5.87 -6.27 -8.84
C TYR A 131 7.09 -6.42 -9.75
N ILE A 132 7.03 -5.95 -11.00
CA ILE A 132 8.19 -5.96 -11.90
C ILE A 132 9.29 -5.04 -11.36
N ALA A 133 8.93 -3.85 -10.88
CA ALA A 133 9.87 -2.91 -10.29
C ALA A 133 10.50 -3.46 -9.01
N GLY A 134 9.70 -4.02 -8.10
CA GLY A 134 10.19 -4.67 -6.88
C GLY A 134 11.21 -5.77 -7.17
N ARG A 135 10.88 -6.69 -8.10
CA ARG A 135 11.83 -7.73 -8.52
C ARG A 135 13.13 -7.18 -9.11
N LYS A 136 13.05 -6.13 -9.93
CA LYS A 136 14.26 -5.49 -10.51
C LYS A 136 15.12 -4.79 -9.47
N LEU A 137 14.51 -4.32 -8.38
CA LEU A 137 15.18 -3.63 -7.29
C LEU A 137 15.62 -4.55 -6.15
N GLY A 138 15.40 -5.86 -6.28
CA GLY A 138 15.91 -6.88 -5.35
C GLY A 138 14.97 -7.23 -4.19
N ALA A 139 13.69 -6.85 -4.24
CA ALA A 139 12.67 -7.30 -3.30
C ALA A 139 12.29 -8.77 -3.52
#